data_AF-A0A535LKL6-F1
#
_entry.id   AF-A0A535LKL6-F1
#
_cell.length_a   1.000
_cell.length_b   1.000
_cell.length_c   1.000
_cell.angle_alpha   90.00
_cell.angle_beta   90.00
_cell.angle_gamma   90.00
#
_symmetry.space_group_name_H-M   'P 1'
#
loop_
_entity.id
_entity.type
_entity.pdbx_description
1 polymer ?
#
loop_
_entity_poly.entity_id
_entity_poly.type
_entity_poly.pdbx_seq_one_letter_code
_entity_poly.pdbx_strand_id
1 'polypeptide(L)'
;MIEYDQTTLWPKVAADESVLRAERLTSLLKWAGGKEQELKYILPLIPSFDTYYEPFVGGGAVFFSIQSRKKFINDKSPDLFNLYTMIAKQNLDFFQALNTLLLGWQRVSEIVDGCATHLLNIYKAYSIDKNSLEEMRSSLLEFVRQYAVEFNTMFEAFFDKDTGNFIRELQRNLLNKTRRMKEIENRKWKLSEQDVIANIECALKSAFYMHLRHLYNKIGEYGIPASQAAAIFFFVRENAYASMFRYNSKGEFNVPYGG
;
A
#
# COMPACT_ATOMS: atom_id res chain seq x y z
N MET A 1 -17.07 9.68 -17.83
CA MET A 1 -16.32 8.97 -18.88
C MET A 1 -15.04 9.72 -19.14
N ILE A 2 -13.90 9.05 -19.06
CA ILE A 2 -12.62 9.60 -19.50
C ILE A 2 -12.48 9.20 -20.97
N GLU A 3 -12.40 10.17 -21.88
CA GLU A 3 -12.01 9.89 -23.27
C GLU A 3 -10.49 9.76 -23.33
N TYR A 4 -10.02 8.59 -23.74
CA TYR A 4 -8.62 8.34 -24.03
C TYR A 4 -8.46 8.42 -25.55
N ASP A 5 -7.98 9.57 -26.05
CA ASP A 5 -7.68 9.73 -27.48
C ASP A 5 -6.31 9.10 -27.77
N GLN A 6 -6.35 7.90 -28.36
CA GLN A 6 -5.17 7.09 -28.66
C GLN A 6 -4.84 7.12 -30.17
N THR A 7 -5.15 8.20 -30.88
CA THR A 7 -5.11 8.25 -32.35
C THR A 7 -3.73 8.11 -32.99
N THR A 8 -2.62 8.26 -32.26
CA THR A 8 -1.27 8.20 -32.86
C THR A 8 -0.22 7.56 -31.96
N LEU A 9 -0.28 6.24 -31.75
CA LEU A 9 0.90 5.54 -31.21
C LEU A 9 1.39 4.32 -31.98
N TRP A 10 0.61 3.68 -32.87
CA TRP A 10 1.09 2.42 -33.47
C TRP A 10 0.68 2.24 -34.94
N PRO A 11 1.56 1.69 -35.80
CA PRO A 11 1.30 1.53 -37.22
C PRO A 11 0.14 0.56 -37.45
N LYS A 12 -0.72 0.88 -38.42
CA LYS A 12 -1.78 -0.02 -38.90
C LYS A 12 -1.15 -1.24 -39.54
N VAL A 13 -1.05 -2.35 -38.83
CA VAL A 13 -0.77 -3.65 -39.43
C VAL A 13 -1.73 -4.68 -38.83
N ALA A 14 -2.31 -5.52 -39.69
CA ALA A 14 -3.06 -6.69 -39.28
C ALA A 14 -2.11 -7.61 -38.49
N ALA A 15 -2.26 -7.65 -37.17
CA ALA A 15 -1.25 -8.18 -36.27
C ALA A 15 -1.42 -9.70 -36.07
N ASP A 16 -0.37 -10.43 -36.41
CA ASP A 16 -0.09 -11.82 -36.03
C ASP A 16 -0.13 -11.99 -34.49
N GLU A 17 -0.47 -13.18 -34.00
CA GLU A 17 -0.61 -13.53 -32.58
C GLU A 17 0.67 -13.26 -31.76
N SER A 18 1.82 -13.28 -32.44
CA SER A 18 3.14 -12.91 -31.91
C SER A 18 3.27 -11.40 -31.59
N VAL A 19 2.64 -10.53 -32.38
CA VAL A 19 2.66 -9.05 -32.23
C VAL A 19 1.75 -8.61 -31.08
N LEU A 20 0.59 -9.26 -30.89
CA LEU A 20 -0.33 -9.01 -29.77
C LEU A 20 0.31 -9.25 -28.39
N ARG A 21 1.30 -10.15 -28.30
CA ARG A 21 2.04 -10.40 -27.04
C ARG A 21 3.13 -9.37 -26.74
N ALA A 22 3.69 -8.70 -27.74
CA ALA A 22 4.77 -7.73 -27.57
C ALA A 22 4.27 -6.32 -27.16
N GLU A 23 3.03 -5.98 -27.50
CA GLU A 23 2.45 -4.63 -27.31
C GLU A 23 1.42 -4.54 -26.17
N ARG A 24 1.38 -5.54 -25.28
CA ARG A 24 0.45 -5.57 -24.15
C ARG A 24 1.00 -4.77 -22.97
N LEU A 25 0.19 -3.86 -22.43
CA LEU A 25 0.44 -3.27 -21.11
C LEU A 25 -0.08 -4.20 -20.01
N THR A 26 0.69 -4.38 -18.94
CA THR A 26 0.25 -5.12 -17.76
C THR A 26 -0.75 -4.32 -16.96
N SER A 27 -1.60 -5.00 -16.19
CA SER A 27 -2.49 -4.30 -15.26
C SER A 27 -1.67 -3.43 -14.30
N LEU A 28 -2.20 -2.24 -14.00
CA LEU A 28 -1.56 -1.32 -13.05
C LEU A 28 -1.58 -1.86 -11.62
N LEU A 29 -2.52 -2.75 -11.32
CA LEU A 29 -2.91 -3.12 -9.96
C LEU A 29 -3.29 -4.59 -9.90
N LYS A 30 -2.82 -5.29 -8.86
CA LYS A 30 -3.36 -6.62 -8.54
C LYS A 30 -4.80 -6.46 -8.06
N TRP A 31 -5.74 -7.07 -8.79
CA TRP A 31 -7.17 -6.96 -8.50
C TRP A 31 -7.81 -8.34 -8.35
N ALA A 32 -8.74 -8.48 -7.41
CA ALA A 32 -9.48 -9.72 -7.22
C ALA A 32 -10.24 -10.07 -8.51
N GLY A 33 -10.02 -11.28 -9.03
CA GLY A 33 -10.58 -11.70 -10.32
C GLY A 33 -9.89 -11.08 -11.54
N GLY A 34 -8.65 -10.59 -11.40
CA GLY A 34 -7.82 -10.13 -12.51
C GLY A 34 -7.72 -11.19 -13.61
N LYS A 35 -7.97 -10.79 -14.85
CA LYS A 35 -8.14 -11.70 -16.00
C LYS A 35 -6.85 -11.99 -16.76
N GLU A 36 -5.70 -11.68 -16.18
CA GLU A 36 -4.43 -11.74 -16.91
C GLU A 36 -4.07 -13.14 -17.42
N GLN A 37 -4.43 -14.19 -16.66
CA GLN A 37 -4.18 -15.59 -17.04
C GLN A 37 -5.20 -16.09 -18.08
N GLU A 38 -6.41 -15.52 -18.08
CA GLU A 38 -7.52 -15.86 -18.94
C GLU A 38 -7.45 -15.16 -20.30
N LEU A 39 -6.56 -14.17 -20.48
CA LEU A 39 -6.43 -13.45 -21.75
C LEU A 39 -6.17 -14.36 -22.95
N LYS A 40 -5.48 -15.49 -22.76
CA LYS A 40 -5.28 -16.50 -23.82
C LYS A 40 -6.58 -17.11 -24.35
N TYR A 41 -7.66 -17.05 -23.58
CA TYR A 41 -8.99 -17.51 -23.99
C TYR A 41 -9.89 -16.34 -24.39
N ILE A 42 -9.72 -15.16 -23.79
CA ILE A 42 -10.53 -13.98 -24.07
C ILE A 42 -10.16 -13.37 -25.43
N LEU A 43 -8.87 -13.12 -25.68
CA LEU A 43 -8.42 -12.39 -26.87
C LEU A 43 -8.83 -13.06 -28.20
N PRO A 44 -8.75 -14.40 -28.36
CA PRO A 44 -9.18 -15.04 -29.60
C PRO A 44 -10.70 -14.98 -29.86
N LEU A 45 -11.52 -14.73 -28.84
CA LEU A 45 -12.99 -14.70 -28.95
C LEU A 45 -13.53 -13.29 -29.20
N ILE A 46 -12.66 -12.28 -29.22
CA ILE A 46 -13.04 -10.90 -29.45
C ILE A 46 -13.43 -10.71 -30.93
N PRO A 47 -14.66 -10.23 -31.23
CA PRO A 47 -15.04 -9.90 -32.60
C PRO A 47 -14.39 -8.60 -33.05
N SER A 48 -14.44 -8.32 -34.36
CA SER A 48 -14.09 -6.99 -34.87
C SER A 48 -15.03 -5.93 -34.31
N PHE A 49 -14.48 -4.84 -33.81
CA PHE A 49 -15.24 -3.71 -33.26
C PHE A 49 -14.50 -2.39 -33.49
N ASP A 50 -15.22 -1.28 -33.33
CA ASP A 50 -14.62 0.08 -33.33
C ASP A 50 -14.42 0.60 -31.90
N THR A 51 -15.39 0.35 -31.01
CA THR A 51 -15.42 0.87 -29.65
C THR A 51 -15.48 -0.24 -28.61
N TYR A 52 -14.65 -0.12 -27.57
CA TYR A 52 -14.56 -1.04 -26.45
C TYR A 52 -15.17 -0.42 -25.18
N TYR A 53 -15.97 -1.21 -24.46
CA TYR A 53 -16.57 -0.83 -23.18
C TYR A 53 -16.28 -1.90 -22.14
N GLU A 54 -15.71 -1.52 -20.99
CA GLU A 54 -15.49 -2.41 -19.83
C GLU A 54 -16.19 -1.85 -18.59
N PRO A 55 -17.44 -2.28 -18.30
CA PRO A 55 -18.22 -1.75 -17.19
C PRO A 55 -17.68 -2.07 -15.78
N PHE A 56 -16.79 -3.08 -15.70
CA PHE A 56 -16.21 -3.64 -14.47
C PHE A 56 -14.70 -3.81 -14.63
N VAL A 57 -14.00 -2.70 -14.79
CA VAL A 57 -12.58 -2.73 -15.19
C VAL A 57 -11.67 -3.42 -14.17
N GLY A 58 -11.92 -3.25 -12.87
CA GLY A 58 -11.01 -3.76 -11.84
C GLY A 58 -9.55 -3.34 -12.09
N GLY A 59 -8.65 -4.31 -12.26
CA GLY A 59 -7.24 -4.05 -12.60
C GLY A 59 -6.98 -3.70 -14.09
N GLY A 60 -7.99 -3.82 -14.95
CA GLY A 60 -7.91 -3.44 -16.37
C GLY A 60 -7.13 -4.42 -17.25
N ALA A 61 -7.02 -5.68 -16.84
CA ALA A 61 -6.25 -6.69 -17.59
C ALA A 61 -6.68 -6.78 -19.07
N VAL A 62 -7.98 -6.72 -19.34
CA VAL A 62 -8.53 -6.77 -20.71
C VAL A 62 -8.38 -5.40 -21.39
N PHE A 63 -8.81 -4.31 -20.74
CA PHE A 63 -8.60 -2.93 -21.21
C PHE A 63 -7.18 -2.66 -21.72
N PHE A 64 -6.15 -3.06 -20.98
CA PHE A 64 -4.75 -2.82 -21.33
C PHE A 64 -4.20 -3.77 -22.41
N SER A 65 -4.91 -4.85 -22.71
CA SER A 65 -4.50 -5.86 -23.70
C SER A 65 -5.22 -5.71 -25.05
N ILE A 66 -6.23 -4.85 -25.13
CA ILE A 66 -7.02 -4.62 -26.34
C ILE A 66 -6.63 -3.31 -26.99
N GLN A 67 -6.57 -3.31 -28.33
CA GLN A 67 -6.54 -2.09 -29.13
C GLN A 67 -7.93 -1.79 -29.70
N SER A 68 -8.35 -0.53 -29.62
CA SER A 68 -9.60 -0.05 -30.21
C SER A 68 -9.46 1.46 -30.47
N ARG A 69 -10.29 1.99 -31.38
CA ARG A 69 -10.31 3.43 -31.67
C ARG A 69 -10.78 4.23 -30.46
N LYS A 70 -11.76 3.71 -29.73
CA LYS A 70 -12.31 4.30 -28.51
C LYS A 70 -12.44 3.25 -27.41
N LYS A 71 -12.02 3.57 -26.20
CA LYS A 71 -12.13 2.70 -25.02
C LYS A 71 -12.82 3.46 -23.89
N PHE A 72 -13.78 2.81 -23.25
CA PHE A 72 -14.48 3.34 -22.09
C PHE A 72 -14.44 2.31 -20.96
N ILE A 73 -14.05 2.76 -19.77
CA ILE A 73 -14.02 1.91 -18.58
C ILE A 73 -14.90 2.50 -17.49
N ASN A 74 -15.44 1.63 -16.65
CA ASN A 74 -16.20 1.98 -15.46
C ASN A 74 -15.89 0.98 -14.34
N ASP A 75 -16.11 1.41 -13.10
CA ASP A 75 -16.18 0.54 -11.93
C ASP A 75 -17.15 1.13 -10.91
N LYS A 76 -17.62 0.31 -9.98
CA LYS A 76 -18.41 0.80 -8.84
C LYS A 76 -17.52 1.53 -7.82
N SER A 77 -16.23 1.18 -7.75
CA SER A 77 -15.30 1.78 -6.78
C SER A 77 -14.92 3.21 -7.17
N PRO A 78 -15.33 4.23 -6.39
CA PRO A 78 -14.93 5.61 -6.67
C PRO A 78 -13.43 5.82 -6.47
N ASP A 79 -12.82 5.11 -5.53
CA ASP A 79 -11.37 5.19 -5.27
C ASP A 79 -10.55 4.66 -6.44
N LEU A 80 -10.98 3.53 -7.02
CA LEU A 80 -10.37 2.99 -8.22
C LEU A 80 -10.49 3.97 -9.39
N PHE A 81 -11.70 4.51 -9.61
CA PHE A 81 -11.93 5.51 -10.65
C PHE A 81 -11.04 6.75 -10.46
N ASN A 82 -10.93 7.23 -9.22
CA ASN A 82 -10.07 8.36 -8.87
C ASN A 82 -8.60 8.06 -9.18
N LEU A 83 -8.09 6.88 -8.79
CA LEU A 83 -6.72 6.45 -9.09
C LEU A 83 -6.44 6.41 -10.60
N TYR A 84 -7.30 5.76 -11.39
CA TYR A 84 -7.17 5.75 -12.85
C TYR A 84 -7.18 7.17 -13.43
N THR A 85 -8.03 8.06 -12.90
CA THR A 85 -8.10 9.46 -13.33
C THR A 85 -6.81 10.21 -13.04
N MET A 86 -6.25 10.06 -11.83
CA MET A 86 -5.00 10.73 -11.44
C MET A 86 -3.83 10.29 -12.32
N ILE A 87 -3.73 8.99 -12.60
CA ILE A 87 -2.70 8.42 -13.48
C ILE A 87 -2.88 8.91 -14.92
N ALA A 88 -4.10 8.80 -15.46
CA ALA A 88 -4.40 9.20 -16.84
C ALA A 88 -4.12 10.69 -17.10
N LYS A 89 -4.38 11.55 -16.11
CA LYS A 89 -4.15 13.00 -16.19
C LYS A 89 -2.74 13.42 -15.80
N GLN A 90 -1.86 12.48 -15.45
CA GLN A 90 -0.52 12.76 -14.93
C GLN A 90 -0.54 13.80 -13.78
N ASN A 91 -1.48 13.65 -12.85
CA ASN A 91 -1.69 14.66 -11.81
C ASN A 91 -0.45 14.79 -10.90
N LEU A 92 0.19 15.95 -10.91
CA LEU A 92 1.45 16.20 -10.19
C LEU A 92 1.28 16.02 -8.68
N ASP A 93 0.19 16.53 -8.10
CA ASP A 93 -0.06 16.44 -6.66
C ASP A 93 -0.20 14.99 -6.20
N PHE A 94 -0.80 14.12 -7.02
CA PHE A 94 -0.90 12.68 -6.74
C PHE A 94 0.48 12.00 -6.71
N PHE A 95 1.33 12.27 -7.72
CA PHE A 95 2.68 11.70 -7.74
C PHE A 95 3.57 12.25 -6.64
N GLN A 96 3.44 13.54 -6.30
CA GLN A 96 4.11 14.14 -5.14
C GLN A 96 3.64 13.49 -3.84
N ALA A 97 2.34 13.31 -3.66
CA ALA A 97 1.77 12.64 -2.50
C ALA A 97 2.30 11.19 -2.37
N LEU A 98 2.34 10.42 -3.47
CA LEU A 98 2.94 9.09 -3.48
C LEU A 98 4.43 9.11 -3.12
N ASN A 99 5.19 10.06 -3.66
CA ASN A 99 6.61 10.21 -3.34
C ASN A 99 6.82 10.53 -1.85
N THR A 100 6.00 11.40 -1.26
CA THR A 100 6.04 11.69 0.18
C THR A 100 5.78 10.42 1.01
N LEU A 101 4.79 9.60 0.63
CA LEU A 101 4.54 8.32 1.31
C LEU A 101 5.72 7.35 1.18
N LEU A 102 6.33 7.26 0.01
CA LEU A 102 7.50 6.42 -0.23
C LEU A 102 8.71 6.86 0.61
N LEU A 103 9.00 8.16 0.66
CA LEU A 103 10.08 8.71 1.47
C LEU A 103 9.82 8.47 2.96
N GLY A 104 8.59 8.69 3.44
CA GLY A 104 8.22 8.37 4.82
C GLY A 104 8.39 6.89 5.14
N TRP A 105 8.02 5.99 4.22
CA TRP A 105 8.21 4.55 4.36
C TRP A 105 9.69 4.15 4.41
N GLN A 106 10.53 4.74 3.57
CA GLN A 106 11.98 4.52 3.59
C GLN A 106 12.61 5.04 4.88
N ARG A 107 12.16 6.21 5.35
CA ARG A 107 12.61 6.82 6.60
C ARG A 107 12.40 5.93 7.82
N VAL A 108 11.34 5.13 7.85
CA VAL A 108 11.15 4.12 8.90
C VAL A 108 12.32 3.14 8.95
N SER A 109 12.79 2.69 7.78
CA SER A 109 13.93 1.76 7.68
C SER A 109 15.23 2.43 8.13
N GLU A 110 15.46 3.68 7.70
CA GLU A 110 16.63 4.48 8.12
C GLU A 110 16.69 4.68 9.64
N ILE A 111 15.56 4.96 10.28
CA ILE A 111 15.47 5.09 11.74
C ILE A 111 15.87 3.76 12.40
N VAL A 112 15.31 2.65 11.93
CA VAL A 112 15.61 1.31 12.49
C VAL A 112 17.09 0.99 12.36
N ASP A 113 17.67 1.19 11.19
CA ASP A 113 19.09 0.93 10.94
C ASP A 113 19.97 1.78 11.86
N GLY A 114 19.65 3.06 12.02
CA GLY A 114 20.37 3.99 12.89
C GLY A 114 20.28 3.65 14.39
N CYS A 115 19.25 2.91 14.82
CA CYS A 115 19.03 2.57 16.23
C CYS A 115 18.97 1.06 16.51
N ALA A 116 19.40 0.22 15.56
CA ALA A 116 19.27 -1.23 15.62
C ALA A 116 19.86 -1.82 16.91
N THR A 117 21.07 -1.41 17.30
CA THR A 117 21.72 -1.86 18.54
C THR A 117 20.90 -1.52 19.79
N HIS A 118 20.29 -0.34 19.83
CA HIS A 118 19.46 0.09 20.97
C HIS A 118 18.19 -0.77 21.07
N LEU A 119 17.47 -0.91 19.96
CA LEU A 119 16.26 -1.74 19.87
C LEU A 119 16.53 -3.21 20.20
N LEU A 120 17.65 -3.74 19.70
CA LEU A 120 18.10 -5.10 19.99
C LEU A 120 18.38 -5.29 21.48
N ASN A 121 19.04 -4.32 22.13
CA ASN A 121 19.32 -4.39 23.56
C ASN A 121 18.05 -4.36 24.41
N ILE A 122 17.06 -3.53 24.04
CA ILE A 122 15.74 -3.52 24.69
C ILE A 122 15.11 -4.91 24.60
N TYR A 123 15.05 -5.48 23.39
CA TYR A 123 14.43 -6.80 23.20
C TYR A 123 15.21 -7.91 23.92
N LYS A 124 16.55 -7.93 23.81
CA LYS A 124 17.39 -8.94 24.46
C LYS A 124 17.17 -8.95 25.96
N ALA A 125 17.23 -7.79 26.62
CA ALA A 125 16.99 -7.67 28.06
C ALA A 125 15.60 -8.20 28.45
N TYR A 126 14.57 -7.91 27.66
CA TYR A 126 13.23 -8.45 27.87
C TYR A 126 13.15 -9.96 27.62
N SER A 127 13.81 -10.48 26.59
CA SER A 127 13.74 -11.88 26.14
C SER A 127 14.38 -12.89 27.11
N ILE A 128 15.30 -12.42 27.97
CA ILE A 128 15.99 -13.23 28.99
C ILE A 128 15.47 -12.94 30.42
N ASP A 129 14.32 -12.28 30.53
CA ASP A 129 13.70 -11.89 31.81
C ASP A 129 14.55 -10.96 32.69
N LYS A 130 15.55 -10.28 32.11
CA LYS A 130 16.31 -9.21 32.79
C LYS A 130 15.45 -7.98 33.03
N ASN A 131 14.58 -7.65 32.05
CA ASN A 131 13.58 -6.59 32.18
C ASN A 131 12.17 -7.20 32.15
N SER A 132 11.29 -6.68 33.01
CA SER A 132 9.86 -6.96 33.03
C SER A 132 9.14 -6.39 31.79
N LEU A 133 7.86 -6.77 31.63
CA LEU A 133 7.00 -6.23 30.58
C LEU A 133 6.86 -4.70 30.67
N GLU A 134 6.73 -4.15 31.89
CA GLU A 134 6.56 -2.71 32.11
C GLU A 134 7.85 -1.93 31.88
N GLU A 135 9.01 -2.49 32.22
CA GLU A 135 10.31 -1.88 31.91
C GLU A 135 10.54 -1.86 30.40
N MET A 136 10.30 -2.97 29.69
CA MET A 136 10.39 -3.01 28.22
C MET A 136 9.42 -2.04 27.57
N ARG A 137 8.16 -1.98 28.05
CA ARG A 137 7.17 -1.02 27.59
C ARG A 137 7.67 0.41 27.76
N SER A 138 8.21 0.75 28.93
CA SER A 138 8.73 2.08 29.22
C SER A 138 9.89 2.44 28.28
N SER A 139 10.81 1.50 28.02
CA SER A 139 11.91 1.70 27.06
C SER A 139 11.42 1.94 25.64
N LEU A 140 10.42 1.18 25.16
CA LEU A 140 9.85 1.38 23.83
C LEU A 140 9.08 2.71 23.70
N LEU A 141 8.37 3.11 24.76
CA LEU A 141 7.67 4.41 24.78
C LEU A 141 8.66 5.58 24.74
N GLU A 142 9.77 5.47 25.47
CA GLU A 142 10.84 6.47 25.43
C GLU A 142 11.51 6.52 24.06
N PHE A 143 11.76 5.36 23.43
CA PHE A 143 12.22 5.30 22.04
C PHE A 143 11.27 6.06 21.10
N VAL A 144 9.95 5.77 21.13
CA VAL A 144 9.00 6.47 20.26
C VAL A 144 8.97 7.98 20.54
N ARG A 145 9.11 8.39 21.81
CA ARG A 145 9.19 9.81 22.20
C ARG A 145 10.45 10.48 21.65
N GLN A 146 11.59 9.81 21.73
CA GLN A 146 12.87 10.33 21.23
C GLN A 146 12.80 10.64 19.73
N TYR A 147 12.15 9.78 18.95
CA TYR A 147 12.02 9.93 17.49
C TYR A 147 10.68 10.55 17.06
N ALA A 148 9.91 11.14 17.98
CA ALA A 148 8.56 11.61 17.70
C ALA A 148 8.52 12.70 16.62
N VAL A 149 9.54 13.58 16.60
CA VAL A 149 9.65 14.65 15.59
C VAL A 149 9.88 14.04 14.21
N GLU A 150 10.83 13.11 14.09
CA GLU A 150 11.10 12.39 12.84
C GLU A 150 9.86 11.63 12.36
N PHE A 151 9.11 10.98 13.25
CA PHE A 151 7.88 10.28 12.88
C PHE A 151 6.76 11.23 12.45
N ASN A 152 6.54 12.33 13.16
CA ASN A 152 5.47 13.29 12.82
C ASN A 152 5.75 13.98 11.49
N THR A 153 6.99 14.40 11.25
CA THR A 153 7.38 15.08 10.01
C THR A 153 7.16 14.24 8.75
N MET A 154 7.13 12.90 8.85
CA MET A 154 6.79 12.02 7.72
C MET A 154 5.39 12.27 7.17
N PHE A 155 4.44 12.60 8.05
CA PHE A 155 3.05 12.84 7.67
C PHE A 155 2.71 14.32 7.62
N GLU A 156 3.39 15.23 8.31
CA GLU A 156 3.15 16.67 8.17
C GLU A 156 3.29 17.17 6.72
N ALA A 157 4.28 16.64 5.99
CA ALA A 157 4.46 16.93 4.56
C ALA A 157 3.39 16.28 3.65
N PHE A 158 2.63 15.32 4.18
CA PHE A 158 1.58 14.61 3.47
C PHE A 158 0.19 15.11 3.85
N PHE A 159 -0.19 14.96 5.11
CA PHE A 159 -1.46 15.38 5.69
C PHE A 159 -1.28 15.62 7.20
N ASP A 160 -1.45 16.87 7.65
CA ASP A 160 -1.09 17.35 8.98
C ASP A 160 -2.12 17.06 10.09
N LYS A 161 -3.28 16.47 9.75
CA LYS A 161 -4.33 16.15 10.74
C LYS A 161 -4.13 14.77 11.37
N ASP A 162 -4.35 14.72 12.69
CA ASP A 162 -4.30 13.51 13.53
C ASP A 162 -2.98 12.72 13.40
N THR A 163 -1.86 13.41 13.26
CA THR A 163 -0.49 12.83 13.33
C THR A 163 -0.28 12.08 14.66
N GLY A 164 -0.95 12.51 15.73
CA GLY A 164 -0.99 11.79 17.00
C GLY A 164 -1.50 10.35 16.89
N ASN A 165 -2.32 10.01 15.88
CA ASN A 165 -2.70 8.62 15.61
C ASN A 165 -1.51 7.76 15.21
N PHE A 166 -0.58 8.29 14.42
CA PHE A 166 0.60 7.55 14.01
C PHE A 166 1.47 7.19 15.23
N ILE A 167 1.68 8.12 16.15
CA ILE A 167 2.41 7.85 17.41
C ILE A 167 1.72 6.76 18.24
N ARG A 168 0.38 6.80 18.36
CA ARG A 168 -0.39 5.74 19.04
C ARG A 168 -0.22 4.39 18.36
N GLU A 169 -0.23 4.36 17.03
CA GLU A 169 0.01 3.15 16.24
C GLU A 169 1.43 2.61 16.45
N LEU A 170 2.45 3.47 16.47
CA LEU A 170 3.85 3.08 16.70
C LEU A 170 3.99 2.37 18.04
N GLN A 171 3.51 2.99 19.12
CA GLN A 171 3.55 2.43 20.46
C GLN A 171 2.83 1.07 20.53
N ARG A 172 1.62 0.98 19.94
CA ARG A 172 0.81 -0.23 19.96
C ARG A 172 1.45 -1.38 19.17
N ASN A 173 1.91 -1.11 17.95
CA ASN A 173 2.48 -2.14 17.08
C ASN A 173 3.82 -2.64 17.61
N LEU A 174 4.71 -1.74 18.07
CA LEU A 174 5.98 -2.12 18.69
C LEU A 174 5.78 -2.99 19.92
N LEU A 175 4.91 -2.58 20.85
CA LEU A 175 4.65 -3.33 22.07
C LEU A 175 4.09 -4.73 21.77
N ASN A 176 3.07 -4.80 20.90
CA ASN A 176 2.43 -6.07 20.55
C ASN A 176 3.41 -7.02 19.83
N LYS A 177 4.21 -6.50 18.90
CA LYS A 177 5.21 -7.31 18.19
C LYS A 177 6.29 -7.80 19.14
N THR A 178 6.83 -6.94 19.99
CA THR A 178 7.90 -7.28 20.95
C THR A 178 7.44 -8.36 21.94
N ARG A 179 6.21 -8.24 22.47
CA ARG A 179 5.60 -9.27 23.32
C ARG A 179 5.46 -10.60 22.56
N ARG A 180 4.91 -10.56 21.35
CA ARG A 180 4.70 -11.75 20.51
C ARG A 180 6.02 -12.44 20.14
N MET A 181 7.08 -11.69 19.88
CA MET A 181 8.40 -12.27 19.62
C MET A 181 8.89 -13.12 20.79
N LYS A 182 8.80 -12.60 22.03
CA LYS A 182 9.14 -13.38 23.23
C LYS A 182 8.24 -14.61 23.41
N GLU A 183 6.93 -14.48 23.19
CA GLU A 183 5.99 -15.62 23.23
C GLU A 183 6.39 -16.72 22.22
N ILE A 184 6.91 -16.34 21.04
CA ILE A 184 7.39 -17.28 20.03
C ILE A 184 8.70 -17.94 20.46
N GLU A 185 9.68 -17.18 20.95
CA GLU A 185 10.94 -17.73 21.45
C GLU A 185 10.73 -18.74 22.57
N ASN A 186 9.81 -18.45 23.50
CA ASN A 186 9.47 -19.34 24.61
C ASN A 186 8.85 -20.68 24.17
N ARG A 187 8.31 -20.74 22.94
CA ARG A 187 7.67 -21.95 22.37
C ARG A 187 8.51 -22.65 21.33
N LYS A 188 9.48 -21.95 20.73
CA LYS A 188 10.23 -22.40 19.56
C LYS A 188 11.74 -22.27 19.81
N TRP A 189 12.43 -21.47 19.00
CA TRP A 189 13.87 -21.21 19.08
C TRP A 189 14.11 -19.71 19.23
N LYS A 190 15.32 -19.36 19.65
CA LYS A 190 15.77 -17.96 19.76
C LYS A 190 15.88 -17.33 18.39
N LEU A 191 15.34 -16.12 18.24
CA LEU A 191 15.42 -15.35 17.02
C LEU A 191 16.85 -14.87 16.80
N SER A 192 17.30 -14.84 15.54
CA SER A 192 18.56 -14.18 15.22
C SER A 192 18.44 -12.67 15.44
N GLU A 193 19.57 -11.97 15.62
CA GLU A 193 19.55 -10.51 15.76
C GLU A 193 18.90 -9.84 14.53
N GLN A 194 19.17 -10.37 13.34
CA GLN A 194 18.57 -9.91 12.08
C GLN A 194 17.05 -10.09 12.09
N ASP A 195 16.55 -11.24 12.54
CA ASP A 195 15.10 -11.48 12.63
C ASP A 195 14.41 -10.58 13.66
N VAL A 196 15.08 -10.26 14.77
CA VAL A 196 14.56 -9.33 15.77
C VAL A 196 14.41 -7.94 15.15
N ILE A 197 15.45 -7.43 14.49
CA ILE A 197 15.42 -6.12 13.84
C ILE A 197 14.36 -6.08 12.74
N ALA A 198 14.30 -7.09 11.86
CA ALA A 198 13.30 -7.16 10.80
C ALA A 198 11.86 -7.20 11.37
N ASN A 199 11.64 -7.88 12.49
CA ASN A 199 10.33 -7.86 13.15
C ASN A 199 9.97 -6.50 13.76
N ILE A 200 10.94 -5.80 14.34
CA ILE A 200 10.73 -4.45 14.88
C ILE A 200 10.46 -3.45 13.74
N GLU A 201 11.22 -3.51 12.64
CA GLU A 201 10.96 -2.73 11.44
C GLU A 201 9.56 -3.00 10.90
N CYS A 202 9.17 -4.27 10.79
CA CYS A 202 7.82 -4.69 10.40
C CYS A 202 6.74 -4.09 11.33
N ALA A 203 7.01 -3.93 12.62
CA ALA A 203 6.06 -3.29 13.54
C ALA A 203 5.91 -1.78 13.29
N LEU A 204 7.01 -1.08 12.99
CA LEU A 204 6.98 0.34 12.64
C LEU A 204 6.31 0.58 11.28
N LYS A 205 6.63 -0.24 10.28
CA LYS A 205 5.96 -0.27 8.97
C LYS A 205 4.47 -0.58 9.10
N SER A 206 4.11 -1.54 9.96
CA SER A 206 2.71 -1.79 10.31
C SER A 206 2.04 -0.55 10.92
N ALA A 207 2.70 0.18 11.81
CA ALA A 207 2.13 1.43 12.35
C ALA A 207 1.88 2.49 11.27
N PHE A 208 2.83 2.67 10.35
CA PHE A 208 2.70 3.61 9.22
C PHE A 208 1.51 3.24 8.34
N TYR A 209 1.41 1.97 7.96
CA TYR A 209 0.27 1.42 7.22
C TYR A 209 -1.06 1.63 7.97
N MET A 210 -1.09 1.38 9.27
CA MET A 210 -2.30 1.48 10.09
C MET A 210 -2.77 2.93 10.23
N HIS A 211 -1.83 3.89 10.28
CA HIS A 211 -2.16 5.31 10.23
C HIS A 211 -2.77 5.71 8.88
N LEU A 212 -2.18 5.29 7.76
CA LEU A 212 -2.75 5.53 6.44
C LEU A 212 -4.11 4.87 6.25
N ARG A 213 -4.30 3.66 6.79
CA ARG A 213 -5.61 2.98 6.78
C ARG A 213 -6.66 3.75 7.58
N HIS A 214 -6.27 4.35 8.71
CA HIS A 214 -7.14 5.23 9.48
C HIS A 214 -7.54 6.47 8.68
N LEU A 215 -6.58 7.13 8.03
CA LEU A 215 -6.87 8.26 7.13
C LEU A 215 -7.76 7.86 5.95
N TYR A 216 -7.53 6.69 5.35
CA TYR A 216 -8.33 6.15 4.26
C TYR A 216 -9.82 6.05 4.64
N ASN A 217 -10.10 5.48 5.82
CA ASN A 217 -11.47 5.36 6.34
C ASN A 217 -12.10 6.71 6.72
N LYS A 218 -11.31 7.78 6.74
CA LYS A 218 -11.72 9.13 7.16
C LYS A 218 -11.48 10.20 6.09
N ILE A 219 -11.30 9.81 4.82
CA ILE A 219 -11.08 10.75 3.71
C ILE A 219 -12.13 11.87 3.70
N GLY A 220 -13.42 11.50 3.82
CA GLY A 220 -14.52 12.47 3.84
C GLY A 220 -14.55 13.31 5.12
N GLU A 221 -14.29 12.69 6.29
CA GLU A 221 -14.30 13.37 7.59
C GLU A 221 -13.20 14.45 7.67
N TYR A 222 -12.00 14.14 7.17
CA TYR A 222 -10.87 15.05 7.23
C TYR A 222 -10.75 15.99 6.04
N GLY A 223 -11.56 15.78 4.99
CA GLY A 223 -11.50 16.54 3.75
C GLY A 223 -10.20 16.31 2.98
N ILE A 224 -9.74 15.05 2.94
CA ILE A 224 -8.48 14.68 2.27
C ILE A 224 -8.63 14.96 0.76
N PRO A 225 -7.74 15.76 0.14
CA PRO A 225 -7.74 16.02 -1.29
C PRO A 225 -7.76 14.75 -2.14
N ALA A 226 -8.40 14.79 -3.30
CA ALA A 226 -8.56 13.63 -4.17
C ALA A 226 -7.21 13.00 -4.61
N SER A 227 -6.18 13.82 -4.81
CA SER A 227 -4.82 13.38 -5.12
C SER A 227 -4.21 12.56 -3.97
N GLN A 228 -4.29 13.07 -2.74
CA GLN A 228 -3.81 12.36 -1.55
C GLN A 228 -4.65 11.13 -1.26
N ALA A 229 -5.97 11.20 -1.39
CA ALA A 229 -6.87 10.06 -1.24
C ALA A 229 -6.50 8.91 -2.20
N ALA A 230 -6.19 9.21 -3.47
CA ALA A 230 -5.70 8.22 -4.44
C ALA A 230 -4.36 7.61 -4.02
N ALA A 231 -3.44 8.43 -3.48
CA ALA A 231 -2.14 7.97 -2.98
C ALA A 231 -2.29 7.03 -1.76
N ILE A 232 -3.15 7.40 -0.79
CA ILE A 232 -3.49 6.54 0.36
C ILE A 232 -4.08 5.22 -0.13
N PHE A 233 -5.07 5.27 -1.01
CA PHE A 233 -5.73 4.10 -1.56
C PHE A 233 -4.74 3.15 -2.23
N PHE A 234 -3.88 3.68 -3.10
CA PHE A 234 -2.84 2.90 -3.76
C PHE A 234 -1.89 2.27 -2.74
N PHE A 235 -1.35 3.08 -1.82
CA PHE A 235 -0.40 2.62 -0.81
C PHE A 235 -0.98 1.51 0.07
N VAL A 236 -2.16 1.75 0.65
CA VAL A 236 -2.82 0.79 1.55
C VAL A 236 -3.13 -0.50 0.80
N ARG A 237 -3.59 -0.43 -0.45
CA ARG A 237 -3.90 -1.65 -1.20
C ARG A 237 -2.66 -2.48 -1.52
N GLU A 238 -1.58 -1.84 -1.98
CA GLU A 238 -0.35 -2.57 -2.34
C GLU A 238 0.31 -3.24 -1.12
N ASN A 239 0.16 -2.63 0.06
CA ASN A 239 0.74 -3.13 1.30
C ASN A 239 -0.23 -3.95 2.17
N ALA A 240 -1.48 -4.13 1.73
CA ALA A 240 -2.46 -4.95 2.44
C ALA A 240 -2.13 -6.44 2.32
N TYR A 241 -2.47 -7.21 3.35
CA TYR A 241 -2.31 -8.67 3.34
C TYR A 241 -2.96 -9.30 2.11
N ALA A 242 -2.14 -10.02 1.33
CA ALA A 242 -2.51 -10.65 0.06
C ALA A 242 -3.14 -9.68 -0.96
N SER A 243 -2.85 -8.38 -0.86
CA SER A 243 -3.48 -7.30 -1.63
C SER A 243 -5.02 -7.39 -1.60
N MET A 244 -5.57 -7.90 -0.49
CA MET A 244 -7.00 -8.16 -0.34
C MET A 244 -7.77 -6.85 -0.23
N PHE A 245 -8.97 -6.84 -0.81
CA PHE A 245 -9.88 -5.69 -0.77
C PHE A 245 -11.13 -6.04 0.03
N ARG A 246 -11.22 -5.57 1.28
CA ARG A 246 -12.29 -5.94 2.21
C ARG A 246 -12.70 -4.78 3.13
N TYR A 247 -14.01 -4.65 3.31
CA TYR A 247 -14.65 -3.65 4.15
C TYR A 247 -15.47 -4.32 5.25
N ASN A 248 -15.63 -3.64 6.39
CA ASN A 248 -16.55 -4.05 7.44
C ASN A 248 -18.00 -3.57 7.16
N SER A 249 -18.92 -3.89 8.06
CA SER A 249 -20.34 -3.50 7.94
C SER A 249 -20.58 -1.99 7.98
N LYS A 250 -19.61 -1.19 8.42
CA LYS A 250 -19.65 0.28 8.41
C LYS A 250 -19.08 0.88 7.12
N GLY A 251 -18.60 0.05 6.19
CA GLY A 251 -17.93 0.50 4.97
C GLY A 251 -16.46 0.90 5.16
N GLU A 252 -15.85 0.55 6.29
CA GLU A 252 -14.44 0.86 6.56
C GLU A 252 -13.54 -0.29 6.11
N PHE A 253 -12.45 0.05 5.44
CA PHE A 253 -11.42 -0.89 5.03
C PHE A 253 -10.70 -1.47 6.26
N ASN A 254 -10.59 -2.80 6.31
CA ASN A 254 -10.17 -3.50 7.53
C ASN A 254 -9.12 -4.60 7.30
N VAL A 255 -8.39 -4.56 6.18
CA VAL A 255 -7.31 -5.52 5.91
C VAL A 255 -6.03 -5.07 6.64
N PRO A 256 -5.31 -5.98 7.34
CA PRO A 256 -4.06 -5.65 8.01
C PRO A 256 -2.90 -5.48 7.01
N TYR A 257 -1.79 -4.94 7.51
CA TYR A 257 -0.52 -4.89 6.78
C TYR A 257 -0.06 -6.31 6.40
N GLY A 258 0.51 -6.45 5.20
CA GLY A 258 0.87 -7.75 4.62
C GLY A 258 2.14 -8.41 5.18
N GLY A 259 3.05 -7.64 5.77
CA GLY A 259 4.35 -8.11 6.22
C GLY A 259 5.46 -7.71 5.28
#